data_AF-A0AAV8VJM8-F1
#
_entry.id   AF-A0AAV8VJM8-F1
#
_cell.length_a   1.000
_cell.length_b   1.000
_cell.length_c   1.000
_cell.angle_alpha   90.00
_cell.angle_beta   90.00
_cell.angle_gamma   90.00
#
_symmetry.space_group_name_H-M   'P 1'
#
loop_
_entity.id
_entity.type
_entity.pdbx_description
1 polymer ?
#
loop_
_entity_poly.entity_id
_entity_poly.type
_entity_poly.pdbx_seq_one_letter_code
_entity_poly.pdbx_strand_id
1 'polypeptide(L)'
;MKVSYASQIFSHYVASVMQLLSSVKEHTGFTSYIQCFSYSGLDKSATETAEILSFFDKLFDSVNGYALLYSHGKELKCAVSDSSGHIEYWRNTRKALKNMYFIKPVTNEKIIPPSIKNWIRTLAGKEEFKKNA
;
A
#
# COMPACT_ATOMS: atom_id res chain seq x y z
N MET A 1 12.01 -12.89 -12.20
CA MET A 1 10.95 -11.90 -11.94
C MET A 1 11.59 -10.52 -11.80
N LYS A 2 11.01 -9.47 -12.40
CA LYS A 2 11.53 -8.09 -12.30
C LYS A 2 10.75 -7.32 -11.22
N VAL A 3 11.47 -6.79 -10.23
CA VAL A 3 10.89 -6.00 -9.13
C VAL A 3 10.21 -4.74 -9.66
N SER A 4 10.73 -4.15 -10.73
CA SER A 4 10.19 -2.93 -11.37
C SER A 4 8.72 -3.07 -11.77
N TYR A 5 8.29 -4.24 -12.26
CA TYR A 5 6.90 -4.45 -12.65
C TYR A 5 5.98 -4.53 -11.43
N ALA A 6 6.41 -5.22 -10.37
CA ALA A 6 5.65 -5.26 -9.13
C ALA A 6 5.51 -3.85 -8.52
N SER A 7 6.60 -3.08 -8.43
CA SER A 7 6.54 -1.71 -7.88
C SER A 7 5.66 -0.75 -8.68
N GLN A 8 5.53 -0.96 -10.00
CA GLN A 8 4.62 -0.15 -10.83
C GLN A 8 3.15 -0.46 -10.53
N ILE A 9 2.82 -1.74 -10.31
CA ILE A 9 1.46 -2.17 -9.95
C ILE A 9 1.06 -1.65 -8.57
N PHE A 10 1.94 -1.81 -7.57
CA PHE A 10 1.73 -1.32 -6.20
C PHE A 10 2.12 0.15 -6.02
N SER A 11 1.83 1.01 -6.99
CA SER A 11 2.23 2.42 -6.92
C SER A 11 1.11 3.30 -6.39
N HIS A 12 1.49 4.40 -5.73
CA HIS A 12 0.58 5.46 -5.33
C HIS A 12 -0.31 5.95 -6.50
N TYR A 13 0.26 6.06 -7.70
CA TYR A 13 -0.50 6.51 -8.87
C TYR A 13 -1.66 5.57 -9.21
N VAL A 14 -1.40 4.26 -9.25
CA VAL A 14 -2.45 3.26 -9.49
C VAL A 14 -3.52 3.33 -8.40
N ALA A 15 -3.10 3.41 -7.13
CA ALA A 15 -4.03 3.55 -6.00
C ALA A 15 -4.92 4.80 -6.13
N SER A 16 -4.35 5.97 -6.41
CA SER A 16 -5.11 7.23 -6.55
C SER A 16 -6.08 7.21 -7.72
N VAL A 17 -5.66 6.66 -8.88
CA VAL A 17 -6.53 6.54 -10.05
C VAL A 17 -7.66 5.56 -9.76
N MET A 18 -7.40 4.46 -9.07
CA MET A 18 -8.45 3.51 -8.68
C MET A 18 -9.50 4.17 -7.78
N GLN A 19 -9.07 4.94 -6.76
CA GLN A 19 -9.98 5.70 -5.90
C GLN A 19 -10.82 6.68 -6.71
N LEU A 20 -10.20 7.47 -7.58
CA LEU A 20 -10.90 8.42 -8.44
C LEU A 20 -11.98 7.74 -9.30
N LEU A 21 -11.62 6.65 -9.99
CA LEU A 21 -12.53 5.93 -10.87
C LEU A 21 -13.66 5.21 -10.12
N SER A 22 -13.42 4.78 -8.88
CA SER A 22 -14.48 4.27 -8.00
C SER A 22 -15.43 5.36 -7.53
N SER A 23 -14.93 6.54 -7.16
CA SER A 23 -15.77 7.66 -6.70
C SER A 23 -16.65 8.26 -7.80
N VAL A 24 -16.16 8.27 -9.04
CA VAL A 24 -16.93 8.78 -10.20
C VAL A 24 -18.18 7.93 -10.46
N LYS A 25 -18.11 6.60 -10.28
CA LYS A 25 -19.25 5.69 -10.44
C LYS A 25 -20.37 5.97 -9.44
N GLU A 26 -20.05 6.42 -8.22
CA GLU A 26 -21.04 6.71 -7.18
C GLU A 26 -21.82 8.02 -7.43
N HIS A 27 -21.17 9.03 -8.00
CA HIS A 27 -21.77 10.36 -8.18
C HIS A 27 -22.62 10.47 -9.45
N THR A 28 -22.51 9.51 -10.37
CA THR A 28 -23.35 9.44 -11.56
C THR A 28 -24.48 8.44 -11.35
N GLY A 29 -25.59 8.86 -10.73
CA GLY A 29 -26.88 8.17 -10.84
C GLY A 29 -27.51 8.22 -12.24
N PHE A 30 -26.70 8.38 -13.29
CA PHE A 30 -27.11 8.78 -14.64
C PHE A 30 -26.44 7.90 -15.70
N THR A 31 -26.68 6.59 -15.60
CA THR A 31 -26.33 5.59 -16.63
C THR A 31 -27.31 5.62 -17.81
N SER A 32 -27.57 6.79 -18.41
CA SER A 32 -28.42 6.83 -19.61
C SER A 32 -28.15 7.90 -20.66
N TYR A 33 -27.22 8.85 -20.49
CA TYR A 33 -27.06 9.91 -21.51
C TYR A 33 -25.65 10.32 -21.91
N ILE A 34 -24.59 9.81 -21.27
CA ILE A 34 -23.21 9.97 -21.77
C ILE A 34 -22.71 8.63 -22.31
N GLN A 35 -23.27 8.24 -23.44
CA GLN A 35 -22.75 7.20 -24.32
C GLN A 35 -21.68 7.79 -25.28
N CYS A 36 -20.77 8.61 -24.76
CA CYS A 36 -19.71 9.25 -25.56
C CYS A 36 -18.28 8.97 -25.04
N PHE A 37 -18.14 8.39 -23.85
CA PHE A 37 -16.91 7.74 -23.40
C PHE A 37 -17.30 6.44 -22.70
N SER A 38 -16.89 5.30 -23.23
CA SER A 38 -17.10 3.96 -22.62
C SER A 38 -16.29 3.77 -21.33
N TYR A 39 -16.36 4.72 -20.40
CA TYR A 39 -15.73 4.67 -19.09
C TYR A 39 -16.71 4.04 -18.10
N SER A 40 -16.73 2.70 -18.08
CA SER A 40 -17.24 1.99 -16.91
C SER A 40 -16.30 2.30 -15.74
N GLY A 41 -16.71 3.20 -14.83
CA GLY A 41 -15.97 3.43 -13.58
C GLY A 41 -15.73 2.12 -12.83
N LEU A 42 -14.76 2.11 -11.92
CA LEU A 42 -14.45 0.92 -11.15
C LEU A 42 -15.53 0.65 -10.11
N ASP A 43 -15.68 -0.63 -9.74
CA ASP A 43 -16.54 -0.98 -8.62
C ASP A 43 -16.08 -0.32 -7.31
N LYS A 44 -17.00 -0.12 -6.37
CA LYS A 44 -16.67 0.47 -5.05
C LYS A 44 -15.65 -0.39 -4.29
N SER A 45 -15.68 -1.71 -4.48
CA SER A 45 -14.66 -2.63 -3.93
C SER A 45 -13.23 -2.31 -4.40
N ALA A 46 -13.05 -1.57 -5.49
CA ALA A 46 -11.73 -1.14 -5.94
C ALA A 46 -11.10 -0.09 -5.01
N THR A 47 -11.88 0.61 -4.17
CA THR A 47 -11.36 1.46 -3.10
C THR A 47 -10.56 0.65 -2.07
N GLU A 48 -11.07 -0.52 -1.66
CA GLU A 48 -10.38 -1.42 -0.73
C GLU A 48 -9.06 -1.92 -1.32
N THR A 49 -9.06 -2.21 -2.63
CA THR A 49 -7.82 -2.59 -3.33
C THR A 49 -6.84 -1.42 -3.37
N ALA A 50 -7.30 -0.21 -3.67
CA ALA A 50 -6.46 0.98 -3.69
C ALA A 50 -5.82 1.27 -2.32
N GLU A 51 -6.54 1.05 -1.22
CA GLU A 51 -5.99 1.15 0.14
C GLU A 51 -4.85 0.15 0.36
N ILE A 52 -5.00 -1.10 -0.09
CA ILE A 52 -3.94 -2.11 -0.01
C ILE A 52 -2.73 -1.70 -0.86
N LEU A 53 -2.95 -1.21 -2.09
CA LEU A 53 -1.86 -0.76 -2.96
C LEU A 53 -1.09 0.42 -2.32
N SER A 54 -1.80 1.40 -1.80
CA SER A 54 -1.22 2.56 -1.11
C SER A 54 -0.45 2.15 0.15
N PHE A 55 -0.99 1.19 0.91
CA PHE A 55 -0.30 0.64 2.08
C PHE A 55 1.04 0.00 1.71
N PHE A 56 1.08 -0.85 0.68
CA PHE A 56 2.32 -1.51 0.26
C PHE A 56 3.30 -0.57 -0.46
N ASP A 57 2.81 0.42 -1.22
CA ASP A 57 3.61 1.51 -1.80
C ASP A 57 4.38 2.25 -0.70
N LYS A 58 3.66 2.72 0.33
CA LYS A 58 4.26 3.45 1.46
C LYS A 58 5.20 2.58 2.29
N LEU A 59 4.87 1.30 2.50
CA LEU A 59 5.75 0.35 3.17
C LEU A 59 7.05 0.15 2.39
N PHE A 60 6.95 -0.04 1.08
CA PHE A 60 8.11 -0.23 0.21
C PHE A 60 9.02 1.01 0.19
N ASP A 61 8.45 2.21 0.06
CA ASP A 61 9.21 3.45 0.14
C ASP A 61 9.92 3.60 1.49
N SER A 62 9.28 3.22 2.60
CA SER A 62 9.85 3.32 3.96
C SER A 62 11.07 2.44 4.21
N VAL A 63 11.30 1.41 3.39
CA VAL A 63 12.46 0.52 3.55
C VAL A 63 13.49 0.70 2.43
N ASN A 64 13.16 1.47 1.40
CA ASN A 64 13.94 1.67 0.18
C ASN A 64 14.08 3.16 -0.17
N GLY A 65 14.08 4.04 0.83
CA GLY A 65 14.36 5.46 0.67
C GLY A 65 15.80 5.70 0.24
N TYR A 66 15.99 6.59 -0.73
CA TYR A 66 17.32 6.98 -1.23
C TYR A 66 17.64 8.45 -0.96
N ALA A 67 16.63 9.28 -0.67
CA ALA A 67 16.84 10.70 -0.41
C ALA A 67 17.34 10.92 1.02
N LEU A 68 18.12 11.98 1.25
CA LEU A 68 18.52 12.35 2.61
C LEU A 68 17.38 12.97 3.40
N LEU A 69 16.57 13.80 2.74
CA LEU A 69 15.43 14.51 3.32
C LEU A 69 14.13 14.04 2.68
N TYR A 70 13.02 14.20 3.39
CA TYR A 70 11.72 13.88 2.84
C TYR A 70 11.34 14.83 1.70
N SER A 71 10.59 14.30 0.73
CA SER A 71 9.96 15.09 -0.33
C SER A 71 8.45 15.18 -0.09
N HIS A 72 7.82 16.25 -0.56
CA HIS A 72 6.36 16.39 -0.49
C HIS A 72 5.65 15.15 -1.08
N GLY A 73 4.73 14.57 -0.31
CA GLY A 73 3.94 13.40 -0.69
C GLY A 73 4.63 12.04 -0.51
N LYS A 74 5.93 11.98 -0.19
CA LYS A 74 6.69 10.73 0.00
C LYS A 74 7.59 10.81 1.25
N GLU A 75 6.95 11.04 2.39
CA GLU A 75 7.61 11.34 3.67
C GLU A 75 8.61 10.27 4.12
N LEU A 76 8.29 9.00 3.87
CA LEU A 76 9.12 7.87 4.26
C LEU A 76 10.13 7.45 3.18
N LYS A 77 10.23 8.17 2.06
CA LYS A 77 11.22 7.90 1.03
C LYS A 77 12.53 8.64 1.29
N CYS A 78 12.94 8.68 2.56
CA CYS A 78 14.13 9.40 3.01
C CYS A 78 14.98 8.57 3.96
N ALA A 79 16.12 9.12 4.39
CA ALA A 79 16.98 8.48 5.36
C ALA A 79 16.27 8.34 6.72
N VAL A 80 16.55 7.22 7.40
CA VAL A 80 15.96 6.92 8.70
C VAL A 80 16.62 7.80 9.76
N SER A 81 15.83 8.66 10.40
CA SER A 81 16.21 9.48 11.54
C SER A 81 15.15 9.43 12.64
N ASP A 82 15.47 9.90 13.84
CA ASP A 82 14.53 9.94 14.97
C ASP A 82 13.31 10.84 14.69
N SER A 83 13.45 11.83 13.79
CA SER A 83 12.38 12.74 13.38
C SER A 83 11.64 12.32 12.10
N SER A 84 12.15 11.32 11.36
CA SER A 84 11.60 10.92 10.05
C SER A 84 10.27 10.15 10.12
N GLY A 85 9.79 9.78 11.31
CA GLY A 85 8.55 9.01 11.49
C GLY A 85 8.63 7.52 11.10
N HIS A 86 9.76 7.03 10.58
CA HIS A 86 9.94 5.63 10.17
C HIS A 86 9.65 4.64 11.29
N ILE A 87 10.17 4.88 12.50
CA ILE A 87 10.05 3.94 13.62
C ILE A 87 8.59 3.77 14.04
N GLU A 88 7.85 4.87 14.17
CA GLU A 88 6.43 4.84 14.49
C GLU A 88 5.63 4.13 13.38
N TYR A 89 5.90 4.51 12.12
CA TYR A 89 5.26 3.88 10.98
C TYR A 89 5.50 2.37 10.95
N TRP A 90 6.74 1.89 11.14
CA TRP A 90 7.04 0.46 11.16
C TRP A 90 6.36 -0.28 12.30
N ARG A 91 6.24 0.32 13.50
CA ARG A 91 5.49 -0.28 14.61
C ARG A 91 4.01 -0.44 14.27
N ASN A 92 3.39 0.57 13.67
CA ASN A 92 1.99 0.52 13.26
C ASN A 92 1.78 -0.47 12.10
N THR A 93 2.65 -0.47 11.10
CA THR A 93 2.61 -1.40 9.97
C THR A 93 2.80 -2.85 10.40
N ARG A 94 3.67 -3.14 11.39
CA ARG A 94 3.78 -4.49 11.97
C ARG A 94 2.47 -4.95 12.62
N LYS A 95 1.70 -4.06 13.25
CA LYS A 95 0.37 -4.42 13.80
C LYS A 95 -0.62 -4.74 12.68
N ALA A 96 -0.65 -3.92 11.62
CA ALA A 96 -1.51 -4.17 10.46
C ALA A 96 -1.19 -5.50 9.78
N LEU A 97 0.11 -5.78 9.50
CA LEU A 97 0.56 -7.02 8.89
C LEU A 97 0.21 -8.26 9.72
N LYS A 98 0.26 -8.19 11.06
CA LYS A 98 -0.15 -9.31 11.93
C LYS A 98 -1.62 -9.69 11.76
N ASN A 99 -2.46 -8.76 11.34
CA ASN A 99 -3.88 -8.97 11.09
C ASN A 99 -4.19 -9.34 9.63
N MET A 100 -3.18 -9.39 8.74
CA MET A 100 -3.36 -9.76 7.33
C MET A 100 -3.27 -11.27 7.13
N TYR A 101 -4.27 -11.83 6.45
CA TYR A 101 -4.33 -13.23 6.03
C TYR A 101 -5.18 -13.35 4.76
N PHE A 102 -4.96 -14.42 4.01
CA PHE A 102 -5.81 -14.81 2.90
C PHE A 102 -6.90 -15.77 3.41
N ILE A 103 -8.07 -15.71 2.80
CA ILE A 103 -9.16 -16.66 3.07
C ILE A 103 -9.23 -17.64 1.91
N LYS A 104 -9.15 -18.95 2.18
CA LYS A 104 -9.39 -19.98 1.15
C LYS A 104 -10.85 -19.90 0.71
N PRO A 105 -11.16 -19.71 -0.59
CA PRO A 105 -12.55 -19.53 -1.04
C PRO A 105 -13.47 -20.71 -0.69
N VAL A 106 -12.95 -21.94 -0.72
CA VAL A 106 -13.74 -23.16 -0.50
C VAL A 106 -13.89 -23.51 0.97
N THR A 107 -12.80 -23.41 1.75
CA THR A 107 -12.78 -23.89 3.14
C THR A 107 -12.96 -22.77 4.17
N ASN A 108 -12.96 -21.51 3.75
CA ASN A 108 -12.96 -20.31 4.59
C ASN A 108 -11.81 -20.26 5.63
N GLU A 109 -10.75 -21.05 5.39
CA GLU A 109 -9.59 -21.15 6.28
C GLU A 109 -8.65 -19.96 6.07
N LYS A 110 -8.09 -19.44 7.17
CA LYS A 110 -7.10 -18.37 7.15
C LYS A 110 -5.70 -18.90 6.82
N ILE A 111 -5.10 -18.40 5.74
CA ILE A 111 -3.71 -18.66 5.38
C ILE A 111 -2.87 -17.39 5.62
N ILE A 112 -1.80 -17.51 6.40
CA ILE A 112 -0.80 -16.46 6.54
C ILE A 112 0.40 -16.81 5.67
N PRO A 113 0.68 -16.06 4.59
CA PRO A 113 1.80 -16.38 3.73
C PRO A 113 3.14 -16.05 4.40
N PRO A 114 4.23 -16.74 4.02
CA PRO A 114 5.56 -16.47 4.56
C PRO A 114 6.02 -15.03 4.34
N SER A 115 5.59 -14.38 3.25
CA SER A 115 5.93 -12.98 2.94
C SER A 115 5.50 -12.01 4.04
N ILE A 116 4.32 -12.19 4.63
CA ILE A 116 3.82 -11.36 5.74
C ILE A 116 4.70 -11.54 6.98
N LYS A 117 5.06 -12.79 7.32
CA LYS A 117 5.97 -13.09 8.43
C LYS A 117 7.33 -12.45 8.23
N ASN A 118 7.86 -12.51 7.01
CA ASN A 118 9.15 -11.92 6.67
C ASN A 118 9.13 -10.39 6.73
N TRP A 119 8.04 -9.74 6.28
CA TRP A 119 7.89 -8.29 6.43
C TRP A 119 7.92 -7.86 7.89
N ILE A 120 7.19 -8.55 8.77
CA ILE A 120 7.18 -8.24 10.21
C ILE A 120 8.60 -8.36 10.80
N ARG A 121 9.34 -9.41 10.42
CA ARG A 121 10.73 -9.62 10.86
C ARG A 121 11.67 -8.53 10.35
N THR A 122 11.59 -8.17 9.07
CA THR A 122 12.41 -7.10 8.47
C THR A 122 12.20 -5.77 9.18
N LEU A 123 10.95 -5.39 9.44
CA LEU A 123 10.63 -4.15 10.12
C LEU A 123 11.12 -4.12 11.57
N ALA A 124 11.03 -5.26 12.28
CA ALA A 124 11.58 -5.38 13.63
C ALA A 124 13.11 -5.23 13.64
N GLY A 125 13.79 -5.89 12.71
CA GLY A 125 15.24 -5.79 12.57
C GLY A 125 15.68 -4.36 12.22
N LYS A 126 15.01 -3.68 11.29
CA LYS A 126 15.31 -2.29 10.94
C LYS A 126 15.18 -1.34 12.14
N GLU A 127 14.14 -1.49 12.95
CA GLU A 127 13.97 -0.72 14.18
C GLU A 127 15.12 -0.99 15.17
N GLU A 128 15.53 -2.24 15.34
CA GLU A 128 16.62 -2.63 16.23
C GLU A 128 17.97 -2.10 15.75
N PHE A 129 18.28 -2.19 14.46
CA PHE A 129 19.48 -1.62 13.87
C PHE A 129 19.59 -0.12 14.14
N LYS A 130 18.49 0.65 14.05
CA LYS A 130 18.51 2.09 14.32
C LYS A 130 18.74 2.42 15.80
N LYS A 131 18.32 1.55 16.73
CA LYS A 131 18.58 1.75 18.17
C LYS A 131 20.07 1.60 18.50
N ASN A 132 20.80 0.79 17.73
CA ASN A 132 22.20 0.46 17.95
C ASN A 132 23.17 1.23 17.05
N ALA A 133 22.66 2.17 16.23
CA ALA A 133 23.41 2.98 15.26
C ALA A 133 23.31 4.47 15.62
#